data_AF-A0A9P3FY73-F1
#
_entry.id   AF-A0A9P3FY73-F1
#
_cell.length_a   1.000
_cell.length_b   1.000
_cell.length_c   1.000
_cell.angle_alpha   90.00
_cell.angle_beta   90.00
_cell.angle_gamma   90.00
#
_symmetry.space_group_name_H-M   'P 1'
#
loop_
_entity.id
_entity.type
_entity.pdbx_description
1 polymer ?
#
loop_
_entity_poly.entity_id
_entity_poly.type
_entity_poly.pdbx_seq_one_letter_code
_entity_poly.pdbx_strand_id
1 'polypeptide(L)'
;MVTLSQVPITSSRLATPSDTRHGAERLNTGAKQRVYQMAALAQRQPPSLCSPSSPNLVYTMPRAKPVGAAKPIPQPHHSVQRTTKLIECMGLQRSKEDRAEYHRIMEGLPEFCREHLKEGLCWGDQSTADWTRFCAAVCEDEPIFRRYQDCWPLKLWTQRYLVNKRHYLKKARKQLRGTPVFRRQVVLSPVPASESEDEATVARSEGDESMDDDDDNVAPPCHDSKSDSDDGSQNPDIKTAVASESIKEESDNVPPPSKNLRSKKPSTPPAAQSKPKVASAKQDPDAPAPGLADPAPMSAFRALLGDLDAVLAANFEKLQLAGIESAEDLQTLMAFPRCEQERLLRQHCGVTKPLELAKICIALDRARAKMEVIEVD
;
A
#
# COMPACT_ATOMS: atom_id res chain seq x y z
N MET A 1 -1.20 30.86 -63.52
CA MET A 1 -1.09 32.19 -62.87
C MET A 1 -2.34 32.40 -62.07
N VAL A 2 -2.28 32.20 -60.76
CA VAL A 2 -3.39 32.35 -59.82
C VAL A 2 -2.89 33.28 -58.71
N THR A 3 -3.58 34.41 -58.56
CA THR A 3 -3.28 35.50 -57.63
C THR A 3 -3.82 35.18 -56.24
N LEU A 4 -2.95 35.20 -55.23
CA LEU A 4 -3.28 35.10 -53.81
C LEU A 4 -3.68 36.48 -53.28
N SER A 5 -4.91 36.59 -52.77
CA SER A 5 -5.42 37.76 -52.06
C SER A 5 -5.11 37.63 -50.57
N GLN A 6 -4.45 38.65 -50.00
CA GLN A 6 -4.15 38.77 -48.57
C GLN A 6 -5.33 39.45 -47.84
N VAL A 7 -5.72 38.89 -46.70
CA VAL A 7 -6.69 39.48 -45.76
C VAL A 7 -5.92 39.94 -44.50
N PRO A 8 -6.13 41.17 -44.01
CA PRO A 8 -5.48 41.64 -42.78
C PRO A 8 -6.25 41.20 -41.53
N ILE A 9 -5.52 40.68 -40.54
CA ILE A 9 -6.03 40.34 -39.20
C ILE A 9 -5.92 41.60 -38.33
N THR A 10 -7.06 42.12 -37.88
CA THR A 10 -7.16 43.19 -36.87
C THR A 10 -7.11 42.57 -35.47
N SER A 11 -6.14 43.01 -34.68
CA SER A 11 -5.94 42.60 -33.29
C SER A 11 -6.81 43.48 -32.37
N SER A 12 -7.87 42.91 -31.79
CA SER A 12 -8.71 43.59 -30.79
C SER A 12 -8.40 43.07 -29.39
N ARG A 13 -7.96 44.01 -28.54
CA ARG A 13 -7.80 43.88 -27.08
C ARG A 13 -9.14 43.54 -26.44
N LEU A 14 -9.14 42.55 -25.54
CA LEU A 14 -10.21 42.31 -24.58
C LEU A 14 -9.66 42.41 -23.16
N ALA A 15 -10.38 43.18 -22.36
CA ALA A 15 -10.07 43.56 -20.99
C ALA A 15 -10.24 42.40 -20.02
N THR A 16 -9.36 42.33 -19.02
CA THR A 16 -9.43 41.44 -17.86
C THR A 16 -10.43 41.98 -16.83
N PRO A 17 -11.39 41.18 -16.33
CA PRO A 17 -12.18 41.54 -15.17
C PRO A 17 -11.51 41.07 -13.87
N SER A 18 -11.71 41.90 -12.84
CA SER A 18 -11.07 41.89 -11.55
C SER A 18 -11.38 40.69 -10.66
N ASP A 19 -10.33 40.26 -9.97
CA ASP A 19 -10.24 39.18 -9.00
C ASP A 19 -11.07 39.50 -7.74
N THR A 20 -12.12 38.72 -7.48
CA THR A 20 -12.89 38.75 -6.23
C THR A 20 -12.94 37.33 -5.67
N ARG A 21 -11.88 36.92 -4.96
CA ARG A 21 -11.81 35.62 -4.27
C ARG A 21 -11.44 35.80 -2.81
N HIS A 22 -12.40 36.16 -1.97
CA HIS A 22 -12.33 35.95 -0.52
C HIS A 22 -13.72 35.51 -0.01
N GLY A 23 -13.85 34.26 0.41
CA GLY A 23 -14.96 33.84 1.27
C GLY A 23 -15.58 32.47 0.98
N ALA A 24 -14.83 31.37 1.14
CA ALA A 24 -15.45 30.03 1.21
C ALA A 24 -14.61 28.99 1.99
N GLU A 25 -13.94 29.37 3.10
CA GLU A 25 -13.13 28.43 3.90
C GLU A 25 -13.43 28.50 5.42
N ARG A 26 -14.70 28.58 5.83
CA ARG A 26 -15.02 28.68 7.27
C ARG A 26 -16.07 27.73 7.86
N LEU A 27 -16.46 26.66 7.16
CA LEU A 27 -17.44 25.70 7.71
C LEU A 27 -17.00 24.25 7.56
N ASN A 28 -15.83 23.85 8.12
CA ASN A 28 -15.55 22.42 8.32
C ASN A 28 -14.56 22.11 9.47
N THR A 29 -14.52 22.95 10.50
CA THR A 29 -13.63 22.77 11.66
C THR A 29 -14.32 22.10 12.86
N GLY A 30 -15.66 22.11 12.92
CA GLY A 30 -16.41 21.61 14.08
C GLY A 30 -16.40 20.08 14.27
N ALA A 31 -16.45 19.31 13.18
CA ALA A 31 -16.53 17.85 13.27
C ALA A 31 -15.17 17.21 13.62
N LYS A 32 -14.07 17.76 13.09
CA LYS A 32 -12.71 17.28 13.37
C LYS A 32 -12.29 17.53 14.82
N GLN A 33 -12.78 18.61 15.45
CA GLN A 33 -12.33 19.03 16.78
C GLN A 33 -12.86 18.12 17.91
N ARG A 34 -14.04 17.49 17.74
CA ARG A 34 -14.62 16.57 18.75
C ARG A 34 -13.86 15.25 18.88
N VAL A 35 -13.27 14.75 17.80
CA VAL A 35 -12.49 13.49 17.82
C VAL A 35 -11.13 13.67 18.50
N TYR A 36 -10.51 14.85 18.36
CA TYR A 36 -9.20 15.13 18.97
C TYR A 36 -9.27 15.47 20.47
N GLN A 37 -10.38 16.05 20.95
CA GLN A 37 -10.49 16.50 22.35
C GLN A 37 -10.57 15.34 23.37
N MET A 38 -11.03 14.16 22.94
CA MET A 38 -11.08 12.94 23.76
C MET A 38 -9.69 12.33 24.07
N ALA A 39 -8.66 12.62 23.28
CA ALA A 39 -7.34 12.02 23.43
C ALA A 39 -6.39 12.80 24.37
N ALA A 40 -6.68 14.08 24.65
CA ALA A 40 -5.74 14.99 25.32
C ALA A 40 -5.81 15.00 26.87
N LEU A 41 -6.81 14.36 27.48
CA LEU A 41 -7.01 14.37 28.95
C LEU A 41 -6.28 13.25 29.72
N ALA A 42 -5.52 12.38 29.04
CA ALA A 42 -4.92 11.18 29.66
C ALA A 42 -3.45 11.30 30.10
N GLN A 43 -2.76 12.45 29.94
CA GLN A 43 -1.30 12.53 30.18
C GLN A 43 -0.82 13.79 30.91
N ARG A 44 -1.26 14.01 32.16
CA ARG A 44 -0.62 15.00 33.04
C ARG A 44 -0.34 14.47 34.44
N GLN A 45 0.89 14.01 34.66
CA GLN A 45 1.58 14.17 35.94
C GLN A 45 3.06 14.55 35.70
N PRO A 46 3.59 15.60 36.36
CA PRO A 46 5.01 15.94 36.30
C PRO A 46 5.77 15.37 37.52
N PRO A 47 6.99 14.82 37.35
CA PRO A 47 7.89 14.65 38.47
C PRO A 47 8.85 15.85 38.64
N SER A 48 9.13 16.06 39.91
CA SER A 48 9.79 17.16 40.61
C SER A 48 11.24 17.45 40.25
N LEU A 49 11.56 18.74 40.31
CA LEU A 49 12.90 19.32 40.32
C LEU A 49 13.59 19.08 41.69
N CYS A 50 14.85 18.64 41.68
CA CYS A 50 15.78 18.81 42.79
C CYS A 50 17.11 19.39 42.28
N SER A 51 17.56 20.42 43.00
CA SER A 51 18.67 21.33 42.72
C SER A 51 20.02 20.85 43.31
N PRO A 52 21.15 21.55 43.02
CA PRO A 52 22.52 21.02 43.08
C PRO A 52 23.33 21.43 44.32
N SER A 53 24.43 20.72 44.60
CA SER A 53 25.60 21.27 45.32
C SER A 53 26.91 20.52 45.03
N SER A 54 27.89 21.24 44.48
CA SER A 54 29.34 20.96 44.36
C SER A 54 30.01 20.69 45.74
N PRO A 55 31.29 20.21 45.90
CA PRO A 55 32.47 20.57 45.08
C PRO A 55 33.66 19.57 44.91
N ASN A 56 34.54 19.91 43.96
CA ASN A 56 35.97 19.62 43.82
C ASN A 56 36.51 18.21 44.15
N LEU A 57 36.61 17.36 43.11
CA LEU A 57 37.43 16.16 43.12
C LEU A 57 38.46 16.22 41.98
N VAL A 58 39.72 16.10 42.37
CA VAL A 58 40.91 16.05 41.51
C VAL A 58 40.72 14.95 40.45
N TYR A 59 40.63 15.37 39.18
CA TYR A 59 40.36 14.51 38.04
C TYR A 59 41.64 13.76 37.62
N THR A 60 41.95 12.67 38.31
CA THR A 60 42.80 11.63 37.73
C THR A 60 41.95 10.89 36.72
N MET A 61 42.21 11.09 35.42
CA MET A 61 41.54 10.39 34.32
C MET A 61 41.54 8.88 34.61
N PRO A 62 40.41 8.27 35.00
CA PRO A 62 40.38 6.83 35.17
C PRO A 62 40.56 6.24 33.79
N ARG A 63 41.68 5.54 33.59
CA ARG A 63 41.94 4.72 32.41
C ARG A 63 40.69 3.87 32.20
N ALA A 64 39.92 4.17 31.15
CA ALA A 64 38.61 3.58 30.92
C ALA A 64 38.76 2.06 31.01
N LYS A 65 38.23 1.48 32.08
CA LYS A 65 38.13 0.02 32.17
C LYS A 65 37.37 -0.40 30.91
N PRO A 66 37.87 -1.37 30.12
CA PRO A 66 37.14 -1.86 28.96
C PRO A 66 35.75 -2.19 29.47
N VAL A 67 34.76 -1.44 29.00
CA VAL A 67 33.35 -1.61 29.37
C VAL A 67 33.08 -3.08 29.15
N GLY A 68 32.85 -3.81 30.25
CA GLY A 68 32.75 -5.27 30.22
C GLY A 68 31.81 -5.67 29.09
N ALA A 69 32.26 -6.58 28.23
CA ALA A 69 31.55 -6.97 27.02
C ALA A 69 30.06 -7.18 27.36
N ALA A 70 29.23 -6.24 26.90
CA ALA A 70 27.80 -6.27 27.18
C ALA A 70 27.26 -7.62 26.69
N LYS A 71 26.48 -8.31 27.53
CA LYS A 71 25.87 -9.59 27.12
C LYS A 71 25.09 -9.36 25.83
N PRO A 72 25.27 -10.21 24.80
CA PRO A 72 24.59 -10.03 23.52
C PRO A 72 23.08 -10.08 23.74
N ILE A 73 22.34 -9.19 23.06
CA ILE A 73 20.89 -9.14 23.15
C ILE A 73 20.31 -10.37 22.42
N PRO A 74 19.50 -11.20 23.09
CA PRO A 74 18.97 -12.43 22.50
C PRO A 74 17.96 -12.14 21.39
N GLN A 75 17.75 -13.13 20.51
CA GLN A 75 16.75 -13.04 19.46
C GLN A 75 15.32 -13.05 20.04
N PRO A 76 14.42 -12.13 19.63
CA PRO A 76 13.04 -12.13 20.06
C PRO A 76 12.27 -13.30 19.45
N HIS A 77 11.27 -13.80 20.19
CA HIS A 77 10.40 -14.89 19.74
C HIS A 77 9.71 -14.56 18.39
N HIS A 78 9.46 -15.58 17.55
CA HIS A 78 8.96 -15.42 16.17
C HIS A 78 7.70 -14.54 16.02
N SER A 79 6.84 -14.49 17.04
CA SER A 79 5.62 -13.67 17.08
C SER A 79 5.87 -12.15 17.15
N VAL A 80 7.09 -11.72 17.43
CA VAL A 80 7.47 -10.31 17.67
C VAL A 80 8.06 -9.66 16.41
N GLN A 81 8.28 -10.39 15.32
CA GLN A 81 9.10 -9.91 14.20
C GLN A 81 8.48 -8.81 13.30
N ARG A 82 7.33 -8.19 13.61
CA ARG A 82 6.77 -7.09 12.78
C ARG A 82 7.68 -5.84 12.81
N THR A 83 7.70 -5.04 11.74
CA THR A 83 8.59 -3.88 11.57
C THR A 83 8.51 -2.86 12.71
N THR A 84 7.32 -2.56 13.23
CA THR A 84 7.14 -1.66 14.39
C THR A 84 7.77 -2.19 15.67
N LYS A 85 7.94 -3.51 15.79
CA LYS A 85 8.62 -4.15 16.91
C LYS A 85 10.13 -4.29 16.67
N LEU A 86 10.61 -4.11 15.44
CA LEU A 86 12.03 -4.24 15.13
C LEU A 86 12.86 -3.12 15.79
N ILE A 87 12.33 -1.89 15.81
CA ILE A 87 12.93 -0.74 16.52
C ILE A 87 13.11 -1.08 18.01
N GLU A 88 12.04 -1.54 18.65
CA GLU A 88 12.07 -1.93 20.07
C GLU A 88 13.03 -3.10 20.35
N CYS A 89 13.06 -4.08 19.46
CA CYS A 89 13.97 -5.21 19.57
C CYS A 89 15.43 -4.83 19.31
N MET A 90 15.68 -3.69 18.63
CA MET A 90 16.99 -3.08 18.55
C MET A 90 17.35 -2.30 19.82
N GLY A 91 16.49 -2.27 20.85
CA GLY A 91 16.73 -1.47 22.05
C GLY A 91 16.72 0.04 21.78
N LEU A 92 16.24 0.44 20.60
CA LEU A 92 15.95 1.81 20.24
C LEU A 92 14.57 2.15 20.85
N GLN A 93 14.51 3.26 21.57
CA GLN A 93 13.27 3.76 22.16
C GLN A 93 12.36 4.33 21.06
N ARG A 94 11.09 4.58 21.40
CA ARG A 94 10.16 5.29 20.51
C ARG A 94 10.39 6.81 20.49
N SER A 95 11.59 7.27 20.88
CA SER A 95 11.98 8.67 20.79
C SER A 95 12.08 9.09 19.32
N LYS A 96 12.05 10.40 19.05
CA LYS A 96 12.14 10.91 17.68
C LYS A 96 13.55 10.69 17.12
N GLU A 97 14.55 10.80 17.98
CA GLU A 97 15.97 10.64 17.70
C GLU A 97 16.30 9.19 17.32
N ASP A 98 15.89 8.22 18.13
CA ASP A 98 16.15 6.80 17.88
C ASP A 98 15.42 6.30 16.63
N ARG A 99 14.23 6.86 16.35
CA ARG A 99 13.51 6.59 15.12
C ARG A 99 14.25 7.14 13.91
N ALA A 100 14.81 8.35 13.99
CA ALA A 100 15.63 8.91 12.92
C ALA A 100 16.91 8.10 12.70
N GLU A 101 17.57 7.66 13.77
CA GLU A 101 18.75 6.78 13.71
C GLU A 101 18.40 5.44 13.05
N TYR A 102 17.29 4.81 13.45
CA TYR A 102 16.79 3.59 12.82
C TYR A 102 16.54 3.79 11.33
N HIS A 103 15.89 4.88 10.92
CA HIS A 103 15.64 5.17 9.51
C HIS A 103 16.94 5.35 8.73
N ARG A 104 17.90 6.14 9.26
CA ARG A 104 19.23 6.33 8.67
C ARG A 104 19.92 4.99 8.41
N ILE A 105 19.96 4.12 9.42
CA ILE A 105 20.57 2.78 9.30
C ILE A 105 19.84 1.95 8.23
N MET A 106 18.52 1.92 8.28
CA MET A 106 17.70 1.12 7.37
C MET A 106 17.72 1.63 5.92
N GLU A 107 18.01 2.90 5.69
CA GLU A 107 18.18 3.51 4.37
C GLU A 107 19.51 3.13 3.73
N GLY A 108 20.58 2.92 4.52
CA GLY A 108 21.89 2.48 4.03
C GLY A 108 21.97 0.97 3.74
N LEU A 109 21.23 0.13 4.47
CA LEU A 109 21.28 -1.34 4.30
C LEU A 109 21.03 -1.87 2.86
N PRO A 110 20.12 -1.28 2.05
CA PRO A 110 19.97 -1.66 0.65
C PRO A 110 21.24 -1.53 -0.20
N GLU A 111 22.13 -0.59 0.12
CA GLU A 111 23.41 -0.40 -0.59
C GLU A 111 24.37 -1.55 -0.27
N PHE A 112 24.60 -1.83 1.02
CA PHE A 112 25.40 -2.99 1.43
C PHE A 112 24.88 -4.31 0.86
N CYS A 113 23.55 -4.48 0.76
CA CYS A 113 22.96 -5.67 0.16
C CYS A 113 23.27 -5.77 -1.34
N ARG A 114 23.28 -4.65 -2.07
CA ARG A 114 23.62 -4.64 -3.49
C ARG A 114 25.09 -4.95 -3.73
N GLU A 115 25.96 -4.47 -2.86
CA GLU A 115 27.41 -4.62 -2.98
C GLU A 115 27.88 -6.02 -2.59
N HIS A 116 27.34 -6.58 -1.51
CA HIS A 116 27.86 -7.82 -0.92
C HIS A 116 26.98 -9.05 -1.16
N LEU A 117 25.71 -8.90 -1.58
CA LEU A 117 24.79 -10.02 -1.76
C LEU A 117 24.23 -10.05 -3.19
N LYS A 118 23.86 -11.25 -3.66
CA LYS A 118 23.29 -11.42 -5.00
C LYS A 118 21.78 -11.15 -4.98
N GLU A 119 21.37 -10.04 -5.58
CA GLU A 119 19.96 -9.72 -5.73
C GLU A 119 19.22 -10.79 -6.56
N GLY A 120 18.02 -11.16 -6.14
CA GLY A 120 17.15 -12.12 -6.85
C GLY A 120 17.29 -13.58 -6.38
N LEU A 121 18.34 -13.92 -5.64
CA LEU A 121 18.44 -15.18 -4.90
C LEU A 121 17.68 -15.09 -3.57
N CYS A 122 17.16 -16.23 -3.09
CA CYS A 122 16.55 -16.26 -1.76
C CYS A 122 17.64 -16.32 -0.68
N TRP A 123 17.27 -16.02 0.56
CA TRP A 123 18.19 -16.03 1.69
C TRP A 123 18.96 -17.35 1.84
N GLY A 124 18.28 -18.50 1.69
CA GLY A 124 18.90 -19.82 1.82
C GLY A 124 19.86 -20.19 0.68
N ASP A 125 19.82 -19.45 -0.43
CA ASP A 125 20.67 -19.68 -1.60
C ASP A 125 21.91 -18.75 -1.61
N GLN A 126 22.03 -17.85 -0.63
CA GLN A 126 23.19 -16.96 -0.53
C GLN A 126 24.42 -17.72 -0.05
N SER A 127 25.59 -17.32 -0.52
CA SER A 127 26.86 -17.87 -0.04
C SER A 127 27.09 -17.47 1.42
N THR A 128 27.50 -18.41 2.26
CA THR A 128 27.90 -18.14 3.66
C THR A 128 29.05 -17.14 3.74
N ALA A 129 29.96 -17.16 2.76
CA ALA A 129 31.08 -16.21 2.69
C ALA A 129 30.59 -14.78 2.39
N ASP A 130 29.64 -14.62 1.46
CA ASP A 130 29.06 -13.32 1.10
C ASP A 130 28.27 -12.73 2.29
N TRP A 131 27.52 -13.58 3.01
CA TRP A 131 26.86 -13.19 4.25
C TRP A 131 27.84 -12.71 5.33
N THR A 132 28.96 -13.40 5.48
CA THR A 132 29.99 -13.05 6.46
C THR A 132 30.63 -11.70 6.14
N ARG A 133 30.95 -11.45 4.86
CA ARG A 133 31.46 -10.16 4.38
C ARG A 133 30.45 -9.03 4.58
N PHE A 134 29.20 -9.27 4.23
CA PHE A 134 28.10 -8.31 4.45
C PHE A 134 27.97 -7.94 5.93
N CYS A 135 27.97 -8.93 6.84
CA CYS A 135 27.89 -8.64 8.28
C CYS A 135 29.09 -7.84 8.77
N ALA A 136 30.30 -8.18 8.31
CA ALA A 136 31.52 -7.48 8.69
C ALA A 136 31.47 -6.01 8.25
N ALA A 137 31.11 -5.74 6.99
CA ALA A 137 30.99 -4.38 6.45
C ALA A 137 29.92 -3.56 7.19
N VAL A 138 28.73 -4.12 7.37
CA VAL A 138 27.65 -3.43 8.10
C VAL A 138 28.01 -3.18 9.57
N CYS A 139 28.69 -4.12 10.23
CA CYS A 139 29.15 -3.92 11.60
C CYS A 139 30.32 -2.95 11.71
N GLU A 140 31.10 -2.75 10.65
CA GLU A 140 32.15 -1.73 10.57
C GLU A 140 31.53 -0.34 10.57
N ASP A 141 30.56 -0.10 9.69
CA ASP A 141 29.93 1.20 9.50
C ASP A 141 28.87 1.54 10.55
N GLU A 142 28.11 0.54 11.01
CA GLU A 142 27.04 0.69 11.99
C GLU A 142 27.29 -0.21 13.22
N PRO A 143 28.12 0.24 14.19
CA PRO A 143 28.52 -0.55 15.36
C PRO A 143 27.37 -1.03 16.26
N ILE A 144 26.18 -0.44 16.13
CA ILE A 144 24.97 -0.86 16.85
C ILE A 144 24.67 -2.35 16.62
N PHE A 145 24.93 -2.88 15.42
CA PHE A 145 24.65 -4.27 15.09
C PHE A 145 25.52 -5.28 15.84
N ARG A 146 26.71 -4.86 16.30
CA ARG A 146 27.60 -5.71 17.11
C ARG A 146 27.00 -6.11 18.46
N ARG A 147 25.96 -5.40 18.91
CA ARG A 147 25.29 -5.65 20.21
C ARG A 147 24.33 -6.84 20.17
N TYR A 148 23.94 -7.31 18.99
CA TYR A 148 22.97 -8.39 18.86
C TYR A 148 23.66 -9.71 18.58
N GLN A 149 23.13 -10.78 19.19
CA GLN A 149 23.57 -12.12 18.91
C GLN A 149 23.39 -12.44 17.41
N ASP A 150 24.46 -12.94 16.78
CA ASP A 150 24.51 -13.37 15.38
C ASP A 150 23.95 -12.33 14.38
N CYS A 151 24.00 -11.04 14.73
CA CYS A 151 23.42 -9.95 13.94
C CYS A 151 21.95 -10.23 13.55
N TRP A 152 21.14 -10.80 14.44
CA TRP A 152 19.79 -11.24 14.09
C TRP A 152 18.86 -10.14 13.50
N PRO A 153 18.92 -8.84 13.90
CA PRO A 153 18.07 -7.81 13.29
C PRO A 153 18.45 -7.60 11.82
N LEU A 154 19.74 -7.60 11.55
CA LEU A 154 20.31 -7.49 10.21
C LEU A 154 19.86 -8.68 9.36
N LYS A 155 20.02 -9.91 9.86
CA LYS A 155 19.56 -11.13 9.20
C LYS A 155 18.08 -11.10 8.84
N LEU A 156 17.22 -10.72 9.79
CA LEU A 156 15.78 -10.65 9.59
C LEU A 156 15.40 -9.59 8.54
N TRP A 157 16.02 -8.42 8.61
CA TRP A 157 15.78 -7.35 7.65
C TRP A 157 16.23 -7.77 6.25
N THR A 158 17.45 -8.28 6.11
CA THR A 158 18.02 -8.71 4.81
C THR A 158 17.20 -9.83 4.17
N GLN A 159 16.72 -10.79 4.96
CA GLN A 159 15.83 -11.85 4.45
C GLN A 159 14.57 -11.26 3.81
N ARG A 160 13.94 -10.26 4.44
CA ARG A 160 12.75 -9.58 3.90
C ARG A 160 13.07 -8.77 2.65
N TYR A 161 14.18 -8.03 2.70
CA TYR A 161 14.66 -7.24 1.58
C TYR A 161 14.83 -8.12 0.33
N LEU A 162 15.54 -9.25 0.45
CA LEU A 162 15.78 -10.16 -0.67
C LEU A 162 14.49 -10.81 -1.21
N VAL A 163 13.55 -11.19 -0.34
CA VAL A 163 12.24 -11.73 -0.76
C VAL A 163 11.46 -10.69 -1.56
N ASN A 164 11.38 -9.46 -1.05
CA ASN A 164 10.71 -8.36 -1.73
C ASN A 164 11.40 -8.04 -3.06
N LYS A 165 12.72 -7.90 -3.08
CA LYS A 165 13.50 -7.61 -4.29
C LYS A 165 13.30 -8.68 -5.36
N ARG A 166 13.32 -9.96 -4.98
CA ARG A 166 13.02 -11.08 -5.90
C ARG A 166 11.61 -10.96 -6.48
N HIS A 167 10.62 -10.59 -5.67
CA HIS A 167 9.25 -10.35 -6.14
C HIS A 167 9.20 -9.20 -7.16
N TYR A 168 9.85 -8.07 -6.86
CA TYR A 168 9.95 -6.93 -7.79
C TYR A 168 10.62 -7.32 -9.11
N LEU A 169 11.75 -8.03 -9.07
CA LEU A 169 12.44 -8.49 -10.27
C LEU A 169 11.58 -9.45 -11.11
N LYS A 170 10.81 -10.35 -10.46
CA LYS A 170 9.83 -11.19 -11.16
C LYS A 170 8.74 -10.36 -11.82
N LYS A 171 8.20 -9.35 -11.13
CA LYS A 171 7.17 -8.45 -11.67
C LYS A 171 7.70 -7.65 -12.86
N ALA A 172 8.89 -7.07 -12.75
CA ALA A 172 9.55 -6.35 -13.84
C ALA A 172 9.79 -7.24 -15.07
N ARG A 173 10.24 -8.48 -14.87
CA ARG A 173 10.39 -9.46 -15.97
C ARG A 173 9.06 -9.82 -16.63
N LYS A 174 7.97 -9.92 -15.86
CA LYS A 174 6.62 -10.14 -16.41
C LYS A 174 6.16 -8.94 -17.23
N GLN A 175 6.40 -7.72 -16.75
CA GLN A 175 6.08 -6.50 -17.48
C GLN A 175 6.83 -6.46 -18.81
N LEU A 176 8.14 -6.70 -18.83
CA LEU A 176 8.94 -6.74 -20.07
C LEU A 176 8.49 -7.82 -21.07
N ARG A 177 7.90 -8.93 -20.61
CA ARG A 177 7.33 -9.97 -21.48
C ARG A 177 5.89 -9.68 -21.91
N GLY A 178 5.15 -8.95 -21.09
CA GLY A 178 3.73 -8.65 -21.26
C GLY A 178 3.47 -7.36 -22.02
N THR A 179 4.45 -6.46 -22.14
CA THR A 179 4.39 -5.41 -23.15
C THR A 179 4.34 -6.14 -24.49
N PRO A 180 3.23 -6.06 -25.25
CA PRO A 180 3.26 -6.57 -26.61
C PRO A 180 4.42 -5.83 -27.24
N VAL A 181 5.45 -6.57 -27.64
CA VAL A 181 6.40 -6.05 -28.59
C VAL A 181 5.50 -5.72 -29.76
N PHE A 182 5.08 -4.46 -29.88
CA PHE A 182 4.65 -3.89 -31.12
C PHE A 182 5.86 -4.13 -31.98
N ARG A 183 5.86 -5.29 -32.63
CA ARG A 183 6.79 -5.71 -33.65
C ARG A 183 6.45 -4.72 -34.73
N ARG A 184 6.99 -3.50 -34.57
CA ARG A 184 7.00 -2.46 -35.55
C ARG A 184 7.58 -3.21 -36.71
N GLN A 185 6.71 -3.62 -37.63
CA GLN A 185 7.16 -4.13 -38.89
C GLN A 185 7.95 -2.95 -39.41
N VAL A 186 9.26 -3.00 -39.20
CA VAL A 186 10.20 -2.24 -39.99
C VAL A 186 9.92 -2.84 -41.35
N VAL A 187 8.96 -2.23 -42.04
CA VAL A 187 8.84 -2.32 -43.48
C VAL A 187 10.20 -1.83 -43.90
N LEU A 188 11.11 -2.79 -44.13
CA LEU A 188 12.37 -2.55 -44.77
C LEU A 188 11.97 -2.02 -46.13
N SER A 189 11.83 -0.70 -46.23
CA SER A 189 11.73 -0.03 -47.51
C SER A 189 12.90 -0.56 -48.31
N PRO A 190 12.64 -1.17 -49.48
CA PRO A 190 13.70 -1.78 -50.29
C PRO A 190 14.74 -0.70 -50.55
N VAL A 191 15.96 -0.95 -50.07
CA VAL A 191 17.13 -0.14 -50.41
C VAL A 191 17.24 -0.20 -51.93
N PRO A 192 17.10 0.93 -52.65
CA PRO A 192 17.33 0.92 -54.07
C PRO A 192 18.80 0.54 -54.29
N ALA A 193 19.01 -0.54 -55.04
CA ALA A 193 20.33 -0.92 -55.53
C ALA A 193 20.84 0.22 -56.42
N SER A 194 21.72 1.06 -55.86
CA SER A 194 22.52 1.99 -56.63
C SER A 194 23.90 1.37 -56.76
N GLU A 195 24.10 0.71 -57.89
CA GLU A 195 25.42 0.46 -58.45
C GLU A 195 26.04 1.81 -58.81
N SER A 196 27.22 2.10 -58.28
CA SER A 196 28.26 2.83 -59.01
C SER A 196 29.55 2.76 -58.21
N GLU A 197 30.48 2.01 -58.78
CA GLU A 197 31.91 2.12 -58.58
C GLU A 197 32.32 3.60 -58.73
N ASP A 198 33.17 4.10 -57.84
CA ASP A 198 34.33 4.89 -58.27
C ASP A 198 35.33 5.07 -57.12
N GLU A 199 36.52 4.64 -57.48
CA GLU A 199 37.81 4.72 -56.81
C GLU A 199 38.32 6.17 -56.84
N ALA A 200 38.54 6.80 -55.69
CA ALA A 200 39.46 7.94 -55.61
C ALA A 200 40.00 8.19 -54.19
N THR A 201 41.31 8.26 -54.16
CA THR A 201 42.28 8.56 -53.12
C THR A 201 42.21 9.97 -52.50
N VAL A 202 42.84 10.10 -51.32
CA VAL A 202 43.63 11.24 -50.78
C VAL A 202 43.05 12.07 -49.60
N ALA A 203 43.97 12.32 -48.65
CA ALA A 203 44.10 13.42 -47.69
C ALA A 203 43.46 13.31 -46.29
N ARG A 204 44.30 12.82 -45.36
CA ARG A 204 44.80 13.55 -44.17
C ARG A 204 44.16 14.92 -43.89
N SER A 205 43.47 15.04 -42.77
CA SER A 205 43.38 16.29 -41.99
C SER A 205 43.33 15.95 -40.50
N GLU A 206 44.33 16.47 -39.81
CA GLU A 206 44.40 16.62 -38.37
C GLU A 206 43.53 17.83 -38.00
N GLY A 207 42.68 17.68 -36.99
CA GLY A 207 41.84 18.71 -36.37
C GLY A 207 41.04 17.98 -35.28
N ASP A 208 41.50 17.95 -34.03
CA ASP A 208 41.45 19.06 -33.07
C ASP A 208 40.06 19.71 -33.08
N GLU A 209 39.16 19.21 -32.23
CA GLU A 209 38.22 19.98 -31.40
C GLU A 209 37.73 19.04 -30.28
N SER A 210 38.28 19.23 -29.07
CA SER A 210 37.74 18.66 -27.84
C SER A 210 36.44 19.39 -27.50
N MET A 211 35.31 18.72 -27.70
CA MET A 211 33.99 19.24 -27.37
C MET A 211 33.55 18.60 -26.05
N ASP A 212 33.29 19.47 -25.08
CA ASP A 212 32.94 19.14 -23.70
C ASP A 212 31.75 18.16 -23.60
N ASP A 213 31.93 17.09 -22.81
CA ASP A 213 30.89 16.17 -22.38
C ASP A 213 29.97 16.86 -21.35
N ASP A 214 28.97 17.60 -21.81
CA ASP A 214 27.78 17.91 -21.01
C ASP A 214 26.85 16.68 -21.01
N ASP A 215 27.11 15.77 -20.07
CA ASP A 215 26.28 14.60 -19.74
C ASP A 215 25.02 15.06 -18.97
N ASP A 216 24.11 15.78 -19.66
CA ASP A 216 22.75 16.02 -19.20
C ASP A 216 21.91 14.76 -19.43
N ASN A 217 22.12 13.76 -18.57
CA ASN A 217 21.28 12.58 -18.46
C ASN A 217 19.95 12.96 -17.78
N VAL A 218 19.13 13.73 -18.49
CA VAL A 218 17.74 14.00 -18.11
C VAL A 218 16.93 12.72 -18.30
N ALA A 219 16.70 12.02 -17.20
CA ALA A 219 15.74 10.93 -17.13
C ALA A 219 14.38 11.40 -17.67
N PRO A 220 13.75 10.67 -18.61
CA PRO A 220 12.43 11.06 -19.11
C PRO A 220 11.37 10.86 -18.02
N PRO A 221 10.42 11.79 -17.85
CA PRO A 221 9.32 11.64 -16.91
C PRO A 221 8.40 10.54 -17.44
N CYS A 222 8.36 9.42 -16.72
CA CYS A 222 7.43 8.34 -17.00
C CYS A 222 6.03 8.82 -16.57
N HIS A 223 5.32 9.45 -17.50
CA HIS A 223 3.91 9.77 -17.35
C HIS A 223 3.07 8.50 -17.26
N ASP A 224 2.09 8.59 -16.37
CA ASP A 224 0.96 7.71 -16.17
C ASP A 224 0.46 6.99 -17.42
N SER A 225 0.26 5.69 -17.28
CA SER A 225 -0.69 4.96 -18.10
C SER A 225 -1.50 4.06 -17.21
N LYS A 226 -2.74 4.51 -16.99
CA LYS A 226 -3.90 3.70 -16.65
C LYS A 226 -3.81 2.36 -17.38
N SER A 227 -3.98 1.27 -16.65
CA SER A 227 -4.20 -0.04 -17.23
C SER A 227 -5.35 -0.69 -16.49
N ASP A 228 -6.52 -0.57 -17.11
CA ASP A 228 -7.57 -1.58 -17.08
C ASP A 228 -6.96 -2.95 -17.36
N SER A 229 -7.27 -3.93 -16.50
CA SER A 229 -7.33 -5.34 -16.85
C SER A 229 -8.07 -6.09 -15.75
N ASP A 230 -9.37 -6.24 -16.01
CA ASP A 230 -10.07 -7.51 -15.91
C ASP A 230 -9.17 -8.66 -16.43
N ASP A 231 -8.99 -9.71 -15.63
CA ASP A 231 -9.04 -11.09 -16.14
C ASP A 231 -9.04 -12.07 -14.95
N GLY A 232 -10.13 -12.82 -14.86
CA GLY A 232 -10.26 -13.96 -13.98
C GLY A 232 -9.44 -15.13 -14.52
N SER A 233 -8.57 -15.70 -13.68
CA SER A 233 -7.99 -17.01 -13.98
C SER A 233 -8.05 -17.93 -12.78
N GLN A 234 -8.73 -19.03 -13.04
CA GLN A 234 -9.03 -20.15 -12.17
C GLN A 234 -7.74 -20.89 -11.78
N ASN A 235 -7.59 -21.18 -10.50
CA ASN A 235 -6.62 -22.14 -9.98
C ASN A 235 -7.09 -23.56 -10.29
N PRO A 236 -6.21 -24.47 -10.74
CA PRO A 236 -6.35 -25.87 -10.41
C PRO A 236 -5.37 -26.29 -9.30
N ASP A 237 -5.92 -27.09 -8.40
CA ASP A 237 -5.24 -27.89 -7.39
C ASP A 237 -3.94 -28.53 -7.88
N ILE A 238 -2.85 -28.28 -7.16
CA ILE A 238 -1.68 -29.15 -7.21
C ILE A 238 -1.54 -29.81 -5.83
N LYS A 239 -2.02 -31.05 -5.77
CA LYS A 239 -1.64 -32.03 -4.75
C LYS A 239 -0.20 -32.44 -5.00
N THR A 240 0.73 -32.01 -4.15
CA THR A 240 2.08 -32.57 -4.11
C THR A 240 2.18 -33.51 -2.92
N ALA A 241 2.09 -34.80 -3.22
CA ALA A 241 2.57 -35.87 -2.35
C ALA A 241 4.08 -35.96 -2.49
N VAL A 242 4.81 -36.00 -1.38
CA VAL A 242 6.19 -36.51 -1.35
C VAL A 242 6.32 -37.43 -0.15
N ALA A 243 6.50 -38.71 -0.46
CA ALA A 243 6.93 -39.79 0.41
C ALA A 243 8.41 -39.55 0.80
N SER A 244 8.74 -39.58 2.10
CA SER A 244 9.32 -40.72 2.81
C SER A 244 10.85 -40.81 2.71
N GLU A 245 11.54 -40.53 3.81
CA GLU A 245 12.66 -41.34 4.26
C GLU A 245 12.64 -41.41 5.80
N SER A 246 12.31 -42.59 6.30
CA SER A 246 12.20 -42.93 7.73
C SER A 246 13.49 -43.57 8.21
N ILE A 247 14.04 -43.01 9.28
CA ILE A 247 14.98 -43.69 10.17
C ILE A 247 14.15 -44.47 11.20
N LYS A 248 14.49 -45.75 11.36
CA LYS A 248 13.91 -46.73 12.28
C LYS A 248 14.31 -46.45 13.73
N GLU A 249 13.36 -46.61 14.64
CA GLU A 249 13.47 -47.11 16.04
C GLU A 249 12.03 -47.11 16.60
N GLU A 250 11.28 -48.20 16.50
CA GLU A 250 11.15 -49.27 17.52
C GLU A 250 10.67 -48.77 18.89
N SER A 251 9.35 -48.77 19.13
CA SER A 251 8.71 -49.17 20.40
C SER A 251 7.17 -49.15 20.29
N ASP A 252 6.60 -50.34 20.50
CA ASP A 252 5.34 -50.68 21.18
C ASP A 252 3.98 -50.01 20.86
N ASN A 253 3.16 -50.79 20.14
CA ASN A 253 1.92 -51.41 20.67
C ASN A 253 0.72 -50.51 21.07
N VAL A 254 -0.11 -50.08 20.10
CA VAL A 254 -1.54 -49.71 20.34
C VAL A 254 -2.40 -50.01 19.08
N PRO A 255 -3.58 -50.66 19.19
CA PRO A 255 -4.45 -51.00 18.05
C PRO A 255 -5.35 -49.83 17.58
N PRO A 256 -5.84 -49.83 16.32
CA PRO A 256 -6.68 -48.76 15.79
C PRO A 256 -8.17 -48.94 16.13
N PRO A 257 -8.93 -47.86 16.40
CA PRO A 257 -10.37 -47.94 16.52
C PRO A 257 -11.07 -47.84 15.14
N SER A 258 -11.81 -48.91 14.85
CA SER A 258 -13.13 -49.01 14.24
C SER A 258 -13.74 -47.84 13.46
N LYS A 259 -14.06 -48.17 12.21
CA LYS A 259 -15.11 -47.63 11.32
C LYS A 259 -16.46 -47.51 12.05
N ASN A 260 -17.25 -46.48 11.69
CA ASN A 260 -18.72 -46.25 11.88
C ASN A 260 -18.94 -44.76 12.27
N LEU A 261 -19.88 -43.95 11.76
CA LEU A 261 -21.19 -44.17 11.17
C LEU A 261 -21.60 -43.03 10.23
N ARG A 262 -22.27 -43.46 9.16
CA ARG A 262 -23.18 -42.75 8.27
C ARG A 262 -24.38 -42.21 9.07
N SER A 263 -24.57 -40.90 9.11
CA SER A 263 -25.79 -40.24 9.62
C SER A 263 -26.21 -39.15 8.62
N LYS A 264 -27.11 -39.47 7.70
CA LYS A 264 -28.56 -39.18 7.75
C LYS A 264 -28.87 -37.67 7.82
N LYS A 265 -29.09 -37.15 6.61
CA LYS A 265 -29.71 -35.89 6.20
C LYS A 265 -31.16 -35.81 6.73
N PRO A 266 -31.55 -34.77 7.50
CA PRO A 266 -32.96 -34.49 7.75
C PRO A 266 -33.58 -33.74 6.56
N SER A 267 -34.67 -34.31 6.06
CA SER A 267 -35.61 -33.71 5.12
C SER A 267 -36.51 -32.74 5.90
N THR A 268 -36.61 -31.50 5.43
CA THR A 268 -37.57 -30.51 5.91
C THR A 268 -38.70 -30.35 4.88
N PRO A 269 -39.98 -30.43 5.28
CA PRO A 269 -41.13 -30.33 4.37
C PRO A 269 -41.51 -28.88 4.05
N PRO A 270 -42.17 -28.61 2.90
CA PRO A 270 -42.61 -27.28 2.51
C PRO A 270 -43.94 -26.91 3.18
N ALA A 271 -43.96 -25.81 3.93
CA ALA A 271 -45.16 -25.26 4.54
C ALA A 271 -45.84 -24.22 3.62
N ALA A 272 -47.00 -24.65 3.12
CA ALA A 272 -48.23 -23.92 2.84
C ALA A 272 -48.19 -22.39 2.63
N GLN A 273 -48.54 -22.01 1.39
CA GLN A 273 -49.05 -20.70 1.00
C GLN A 273 -50.41 -20.42 1.67
N SER A 274 -50.51 -19.36 2.45
CA SER A 274 -51.78 -18.78 2.89
C SER A 274 -52.02 -17.46 2.15
N LYS A 275 -53.04 -17.47 1.28
CA LYS A 275 -53.63 -16.29 0.63
C LYS A 275 -54.44 -15.49 1.66
N PRO A 276 -54.27 -14.16 1.80
CA PRO A 276 -55.29 -13.33 2.43
C PRO A 276 -56.34 -12.90 1.40
N LYS A 277 -57.59 -13.08 1.81
CA LYS A 277 -58.83 -12.76 1.15
C LYS A 277 -59.04 -11.24 1.15
N VAL A 278 -59.19 -10.67 -0.05
CA VAL A 278 -59.54 -9.27 -0.29
C VAL A 278 -60.94 -9.00 0.27
N ALA A 279 -61.04 -8.10 1.25
CA ALA A 279 -62.29 -7.50 1.67
C ALA A 279 -62.36 -6.08 1.11
N SER A 280 -63.26 -5.86 0.16
CA SER A 280 -63.62 -4.55 -0.36
C SER A 280 -64.25 -3.70 0.74
N ALA A 281 -63.54 -2.67 1.18
CA ALA A 281 -64.09 -1.57 1.95
C ALA A 281 -64.43 -0.41 1.00
N LYS A 282 -65.68 0.04 1.07
CA LYS A 282 -66.20 1.22 0.37
C LYS A 282 -65.39 2.46 0.78
N GLN A 283 -64.92 3.22 -0.21
CA GLN A 283 -64.29 4.52 -0.01
C GLN A 283 -65.37 5.61 0.06
N ASP A 284 -65.38 6.34 1.18
CA ASP A 284 -66.02 7.64 1.34
C ASP A 284 -65.21 8.71 0.58
N PRO A 285 -65.84 9.56 -0.24
CA PRO A 285 -65.15 10.59 -1.00
C PRO A 285 -65.24 11.95 -0.29
N ASP A 286 -64.57 12.15 0.85
CA ASP A 286 -64.32 13.51 1.39
C ASP A 286 -63.34 13.54 2.57
N ALA A 287 -62.15 12.94 2.39
CA ALA A 287 -61.05 13.09 3.34
C ALA A 287 -59.96 14.01 2.77
N PRO A 288 -59.51 15.04 3.52
CA PRO A 288 -58.48 15.98 3.07
C PRO A 288 -57.19 15.22 2.74
N ALA A 289 -56.60 15.57 1.58
CA ALA A 289 -55.43 14.92 1.02
C ALA A 289 -54.35 14.66 2.10
N PRO A 290 -53.94 13.40 2.32
CA PRO A 290 -52.85 13.11 3.24
C PRO A 290 -51.61 13.81 2.70
N GLY A 291 -51.11 14.78 3.46
CA GLY A 291 -49.88 15.50 3.15
C GLY A 291 -48.80 14.49 2.81
N LEU A 292 -48.15 14.71 1.66
CA LEU A 292 -46.95 14.01 1.22
C LEU A 292 -45.95 13.97 2.37
N ALA A 293 -45.95 12.87 3.13
CA ALA A 293 -44.95 12.62 4.13
C ALA A 293 -43.65 12.41 3.36
N ASP A 294 -42.70 13.32 3.53
CA ASP A 294 -41.37 13.19 2.95
C ASP A 294 -40.83 11.79 3.25
N PRO A 295 -40.33 11.07 2.23
CA PRO A 295 -39.79 9.74 2.43
C PRO A 295 -38.73 9.83 3.52
N ALA A 296 -38.87 8.99 4.56
CA ALA A 296 -37.99 9.02 5.72
C ALA A 296 -36.52 9.06 5.25
N PRO A 297 -35.68 9.97 5.77
CA PRO A 297 -34.35 10.28 5.22
C PRO A 297 -33.46 9.04 5.04
N MET A 298 -33.66 8.01 5.89
CA MET A 298 -32.94 6.74 5.81
C MET A 298 -33.26 5.91 4.55
N SER A 299 -34.49 6.00 4.04
CA SER A 299 -34.88 5.32 2.80
C SER A 299 -34.19 5.95 1.59
N ALA A 300 -34.04 7.28 1.59
CA ALA A 300 -33.33 7.99 0.52
C ALA A 300 -31.84 7.66 0.51
N PHE A 301 -31.19 7.63 1.69
CA PHE A 301 -29.77 7.27 1.77
C PHE A 301 -29.52 5.80 1.35
N ARG A 302 -30.41 4.88 1.73
CA ARG A 302 -30.30 3.48 1.28
C ARG A 302 -30.46 3.33 -0.23
N ALA A 303 -31.38 4.08 -0.84
CA ALA A 303 -31.54 4.11 -2.29
C ALA A 303 -30.27 4.62 -2.98
N LEU A 304 -29.70 5.73 -2.48
CA LEU A 304 -28.43 6.30 -2.96
C LEU A 304 -27.30 5.27 -2.94
N LEU A 305 -27.13 4.52 -1.84
CA LEU A 305 -26.10 3.47 -1.78
C LEU A 305 -26.33 2.38 -2.84
N GLY A 306 -27.58 2.05 -3.14
CA GLY A 306 -27.94 1.10 -4.19
C GLY A 306 -27.53 1.58 -5.59
N ASP A 307 -27.73 2.86 -5.87
CA ASP A 307 -27.37 3.48 -7.15
C ASP A 307 -25.84 3.59 -7.31
N LEU A 308 -25.13 3.83 -6.21
CA LEU A 308 -23.66 3.90 -6.17
C LEU A 308 -23.02 2.52 -6.34
N ASP A 309 -23.28 1.56 -5.44
CA ASP A 309 -22.75 0.19 -5.54
C ASP A 309 -23.55 -0.79 -4.67
N ALA A 310 -23.95 -1.93 -5.23
CA ALA A 310 -24.74 -2.94 -4.53
C ALA A 310 -24.05 -3.50 -3.28
N VAL A 311 -22.72 -3.51 -3.21
CA VAL A 311 -21.95 -3.94 -2.03
C VAL A 311 -22.14 -2.96 -0.87
N LEU A 312 -22.20 -1.66 -1.15
CA LEU A 312 -22.46 -0.64 -0.12
C LEU A 312 -23.89 -0.77 0.40
N ALA A 313 -24.87 -0.95 -0.49
CA ALA A 313 -26.26 -1.18 -0.11
C ALA A 313 -26.45 -2.44 0.74
N ALA A 314 -25.73 -3.53 0.43
CA ALA A 314 -25.74 -4.77 1.21
C ALA A 314 -25.13 -4.60 2.62
N ASN A 315 -24.28 -3.60 2.83
CA ASN A 315 -23.63 -3.29 4.11
C ASN A 315 -24.22 -2.05 4.80
N PHE A 316 -25.38 -1.57 4.35
CA PHE A 316 -26.04 -0.36 4.88
C PHE A 316 -26.18 -0.38 6.41
N GLU A 317 -26.67 -1.47 7.00
CA GLU A 317 -26.87 -1.55 8.46
C GLU A 317 -25.56 -1.37 9.24
N LYS A 318 -24.43 -1.84 8.70
CA LYS A 318 -23.12 -1.69 9.34
C LYS A 318 -22.58 -0.27 9.24
N LEU A 319 -22.82 0.40 8.12
CA LEU A 319 -22.45 1.80 7.90
C LEU A 319 -23.31 2.70 8.81
N GLN A 320 -24.60 2.40 8.90
CA GLN A 320 -25.53 3.09 9.79
C GLN A 320 -25.13 2.94 11.27
N LEU A 321 -24.80 1.72 11.72
CA LEU A 321 -24.32 1.49 13.09
C LEU A 321 -23.03 2.24 13.42
N ALA A 322 -22.25 2.61 12.40
CA ALA A 322 -21.04 3.42 12.54
C ALA A 322 -21.29 4.93 12.49
N GLY A 323 -22.56 5.37 12.36
CA GLY A 323 -22.96 6.77 12.28
C GLY A 323 -22.82 7.38 10.89
N ILE A 324 -22.76 6.56 9.83
CA ILE A 324 -22.76 7.04 8.44
C ILE A 324 -24.22 7.00 7.96
N GLU A 325 -24.91 8.12 8.06
CA GLU A 325 -26.35 8.22 7.81
C GLU A 325 -26.69 9.11 6.60
N SER A 326 -25.70 9.84 6.09
CA SER A 326 -25.86 10.80 4.99
C SER A 326 -24.82 10.64 3.88
N ALA A 327 -25.08 11.26 2.73
CA ALA A 327 -24.14 11.35 1.62
C ALA A 327 -22.84 12.08 2.02
N GLU A 328 -22.94 13.10 2.87
CA GLU A 328 -21.80 13.88 3.37
C GLU A 328 -20.87 13.03 4.25
N ASP A 329 -21.44 12.16 5.10
CA ASP A 329 -20.67 11.22 5.92
C ASP A 329 -19.92 10.22 5.05
N LEU A 330 -20.58 9.72 4.01
CA LEU A 330 -19.98 8.81 3.05
C LEU A 330 -18.85 9.48 2.27
N GLN A 331 -19.04 10.72 1.81
CA GLN A 331 -18.01 11.52 1.13
C GLN A 331 -16.81 11.77 2.05
N THR A 332 -17.07 12.06 3.34
CA THR A 332 -16.03 12.19 4.36
C THR A 332 -15.25 10.90 4.55
N LEU A 333 -15.92 9.74 4.57
CA LEU A 333 -15.26 8.43 4.63
C LEU A 333 -14.36 8.20 3.39
N MET A 334 -14.86 8.51 2.19
CA MET A 334 -14.13 8.33 0.93
C MET A 334 -12.92 9.27 0.79
N ALA A 335 -12.92 10.42 1.47
CA ALA A 335 -11.81 11.36 1.47
C ALA A 335 -10.57 10.84 2.26
N PHE A 336 -10.74 9.86 3.15
CA PHE A 336 -9.61 9.28 3.88
C PHE A 336 -8.72 8.40 2.98
N PRO A 337 -7.42 8.31 3.25
CA PRO A 337 -6.55 7.30 2.62
C PRO A 337 -7.06 5.88 2.87
N ARG A 338 -6.80 4.97 1.93
CA ARG A 338 -7.28 3.58 1.99
C ARG A 338 -6.95 2.86 3.31
N CYS A 339 -5.76 3.09 3.87
CA CYS A 339 -5.37 2.51 5.16
C CYS A 339 -6.23 2.99 6.34
N GLU A 340 -6.69 4.24 6.31
CA GLU A 340 -7.58 4.82 7.32
C GLU A 340 -9.02 4.37 7.13
N GLN A 341 -9.51 4.28 5.89
CA GLN A 341 -10.81 3.69 5.59
C GLN A 341 -10.91 2.25 6.13
N GLU A 342 -9.91 1.41 5.86
CA GLU A 342 -9.86 0.05 6.38
C GLU A 342 -9.87 -0.01 7.91
N ARG A 343 -9.16 0.93 8.56
CA ARG A 343 -9.13 1.03 10.02
C ARG A 343 -10.50 1.40 10.58
N LEU A 344 -11.16 2.40 10.02
CA LEU A 344 -12.49 2.87 10.45
C LEU A 344 -13.56 1.79 10.24
N LEU A 345 -13.58 1.14 9.08
CA LEU A 345 -14.52 0.05 8.77
C LEU A 345 -14.37 -1.15 9.73
N ARG A 346 -13.14 -1.46 10.15
CA ARG A 346 -12.89 -2.52 11.15
C ARG A 346 -13.33 -2.10 12.55
N GLN A 347 -13.02 -0.87 12.96
CA GLN A 347 -13.24 -0.39 14.33
C GLN A 347 -14.69 -0.01 14.60
N HIS A 348 -15.35 0.62 13.64
CA HIS A 348 -16.67 1.22 13.83
C HIS A 348 -17.78 0.46 13.11
N CYS A 349 -17.52 -0.12 11.93
CA CYS A 349 -18.53 -0.87 11.16
C CYS A 349 -18.51 -2.39 11.44
N GLY A 350 -17.59 -2.88 12.28
CA GLY A 350 -17.49 -4.29 12.65
C GLY A 350 -17.10 -5.23 11.50
N VAL A 351 -16.48 -4.72 10.44
CA VAL A 351 -16.07 -5.53 9.28
C VAL A 351 -14.79 -6.30 9.61
N THR A 352 -14.93 -7.54 10.08
CA THR A 352 -13.81 -8.38 10.53
C THR A 352 -13.18 -9.21 9.41
N LYS A 353 -13.96 -9.57 8.39
CA LYS A 353 -13.49 -10.46 7.31
C LYS A 353 -12.65 -9.66 6.30
N PRO A 354 -11.38 -10.04 6.06
CA PRO A 354 -10.51 -9.29 5.14
C PRO A 354 -11.07 -9.16 3.72
N LEU A 355 -11.73 -10.22 3.22
CA LEU A 355 -12.32 -10.21 1.88
C LEU A 355 -13.52 -9.26 1.78
N GLU A 356 -14.35 -9.20 2.82
CA GLU A 356 -15.51 -8.30 2.89
C GLU A 356 -15.05 -6.84 2.95
N LEU A 357 -14.03 -6.56 3.77
CA LEU A 357 -13.40 -5.26 3.85
C LEU A 357 -12.86 -4.79 2.50
N ALA A 358 -12.11 -5.65 1.81
CA ALA A 358 -11.58 -5.33 0.49
C ALA A 358 -12.69 -5.00 -0.53
N LYS A 359 -13.82 -5.74 -0.49
CA LYS A 359 -14.99 -5.46 -1.34
C LYS A 359 -15.61 -4.09 -1.04
N ILE A 360 -15.76 -3.75 0.24
CA ILE A 360 -16.32 -2.44 0.64
C ILE A 360 -15.39 -1.31 0.20
N CYS A 361 -14.07 -1.42 0.40
CA CYS A 361 -13.12 -0.40 -0.05
C CYS A 361 -13.16 -0.19 -1.57
N ILE A 362 -13.20 -1.28 -2.35
CA ILE A 362 -13.33 -1.18 -3.82
C ILE A 362 -14.66 -0.52 -4.21
N ALA A 363 -15.74 -0.83 -3.49
CA ALA A 363 -17.04 -0.21 -3.73
C ALA A 363 -17.03 1.30 -3.38
N LEU A 364 -16.31 1.71 -2.33
CA LEU A 364 -16.09 3.13 -2.00
C LEU A 364 -15.30 3.85 -3.11
N ASP A 365 -14.24 3.22 -3.64
CA ASP A 365 -13.47 3.79 -4.75
C ASP A 365 -14.34 4.01 -6.00
N ARG A 366 -15.25 3.06 -6.31
CA ARG A 366 -16.22 3.18 -7.41
C ARG A 366 -17.28 4.25 -7.14
N ALA A 367 -17.81 4.31 -5.92
CA ALA A 367 -18.78 5.31 -5.51
C ALA A 367 -18.20 6.73 -5.62
N ARG A 368 -16.93 6.91 -5.23
CA ARG A 368 -16.20 8.17 -5.40
C ARG A 368 -16.16 8.61 -6.86
N ALA A 369 -15.76 7.71 -7.76
CA ALA A 369 -15.71 8.01 -9.20
C ALA A 369 -17.09 8.38 -9.77
N LYS A 370 -18.18 7.76 -9.27
CA LYS A 370 -19.55 8.11 -9.67
C LYS A 370 -20.00 9.48 -9.15
N MET A 371 -19.70 9.80 -7.90
CA MET A 371 -20.08 11.09 -7.30
C MET A 371 -19.35 12.27 -7.96
N GLU A 372 -18.08 12.09 -8.36
CA GLU A 372 -17.32 13.10 -9.11
C GLU A 372 -17.94 13.42 -10.49
N VAL A 373 -18.70 12.49 -11.09
CA VAL A 373 -19.41 12.74 -12.35
C VAL A 373 -20.70 13.54 -12.12
N ILE A 374 -21.38 13.33 -11.00
CA ILE A 374 -22.67 13.98 -10.71
C ILE A 374 -22.49 15.46 -10.36
N GLU A 375 -21.37 15.88 -9.77
CA GLU A 375 -21.10 17.28 -9.41
C GLU A 375 -20.78 18.20 -10.62
N VAL A 376 -20.58 17.63 -11.82
CA VAL A 376 -20.18 18.39 -13.02
C VAL A 376 -21.38 18.81 -13.89
N ASP A 377 -22.54 18.19 -13.68
CA ASP A 377 -23.81 18.54 -14.34
C ASP A 377 -24.69 19.42 -13.44
#